data_AF-A0A7W8YQ73-F1
#
_entry.id   AF-A0A7W8YQ73-F1
#
_cell.length_a   1.000
_cell.length_b   1.000
_cell.length_c   1.000
_cell.angle_alpha   90.00
_cell.angle_beta   90.00
_cell.angle_gamma   90.00
#
_symmetry.space_group_name_H-M   'P 1'
#
loop_
_entity.id
_entity.type
_entity.pdbx_description
1 polymer ?
#
loop_
_entity_poly.entity_id
_entity_poly.type
_entity_poly.pdbx_seq_one_letter_code
_entity_poly.pdbx_strand_id
1 'polypeptide(L)'
;MVKSKDSILKDYQNNVATQEEQITQINKALNNISLSRLGLFIIEIFLVSITIYFGYHWLIGILMCIPVLCFMVIVKRQTAKEQELNYAEKMLFVFQNEVNLILTGKNKYKEGKHFEDEYHPYASDLDIYGHSSLYAFINRSNTVNGMKLLADSLNKPETPAIIMERQEAIIELTRHIDQTFHFRAGLQNHKPEQLEIISHKLEHQMPDQLKFTHSPLLRLYTMIVPFISAGLIILGSVYGGFYWEGLGLYAFVNVVLCFYFSKKINLVHSGFSGSASLLNAISGTVKWTEELKWESKYIKGFFTELTVTVPLSVQIKKLSGIINSFDVRLNMVVGTIFNVFLLWDFRCAIQLDKWFVDSSDQLIKGLYTISQFEELISFATFNYNEPELTFPVISDTFHFEAKELGHPLIAESKRIVNTYNFDSKPTVDIVTGSNMAGKSTFLRTAGINMVLAFSGAPVCAKYMKVSIFEILTYMRIKDSLNDQTSTFKAELNRLKMILEGVSTLAHPLVLIDEMLRGTNSKDKYLGSKVFIQQMILRKTPTLFATHDLQLSEMIEKYSGLVRNYHFDIQLAEGEMNFDYKLKEGACKTFNAALLLKEIGLSFNPEEAEA
;
A
#
# COMPACT_ATOMS: atom_id res chain seq x y z
N MET A 1 -9.45 24.30 -12.01
CA MET A 1 -9.95 23.65 -13.24
C MET A 1 -9.61 22.18 -13.10
N VAL A 2 -10.59 21.28 -13.14
CA VAL A 2 -10.33 19.83 -13.00
C VAL A 2 -9.54 19.39 -14.24
N LYS A 3 -8.36 18.76 -14.04
CA LYS A 3 -7.56 18.24 -15.15
C LYS A 3 -8.27 17.05 -15.77
N SER A 4 -8.24 16.92 -17.11
CA SER A 4 -8.71 15.70 -17.77
C SER A 4 -7.75 14.54 -17.52
N LYS A 5 -8.24 13.31 -17.64
CA LYS A 5 -7.44 12.09 -17.49
C LYS A 5 -6.25 12.04 -18.45
N ASP A 6 -6.43 12.48 -19.70
CA ASP A 6 -5.35 12.61 -20.69
C ASP A 6 -4.30 13.65 -20.28
N SER A 7 -4.73 14.77 -19.70
CA SER A 7 -3.80 15.78 -19.18
C SER A 7 -2.97 15.22 -18.02
N ILE A 8 -3.60 14.46 -17.11
CA ILE A 8 -2.91 13.82 -15.98
C ILE A 8 -1.90 12.79 -16.48
N LEU A 9 -2.28 11.94 -17.44
CA LEU A 9 -1.37 10.97 -18.06
C LEU A 9 -0.16 11.66 -18.70
N LYS A 10 -0.39 12.75 -19.44
CA LYS A 10 0.68 13.52 -20.08
C LYS A 10 1.63 14.15 -19.05
N ASP A 11 1.10 14.67 -17.95
CA ASP A 11 1.92 15.19 -16.85
C ASP A 11 2.81 14.09 -16.26
N TYR A 12 2.28 12.89 -16.03
CA TYR A 12 3.09 11.74 -15.58
C TYR A 12 4.16 11.34 -16.59
N GLN A 13 3.84 11.28 -17.88
CA GLN A 13 4.80 10.95 -18.93
C GLN A 13 5.93 12.00 -19.02
N ASN A 14 5.60 13.28 -18.91
CA ASN A 14 6.60 14.35 -18.87
C ASN A 14 7.52 14.22 -17.65
N ASN A 15 6.94 13.88 -16.49
CA ASN A 15 7.70 13.64 -15.27
C ASN A 15 8.60 12.40 -15.39
N VAL A 16 8.13 11.31 -16.02
CA VAL A 16 8.97 10.14 -16.35
C VAL A 16 10.17 10.56 -17.19
N ALA A 17 9.94 11.25 -18.32
CA ALA A 17 11.02 11.69 -19.20
C ALA A 17 12.02 12.61 -18.47
N THR A 18 11.53 13.51 -17.61
CA THR A 18 12.36 14.40 -16.78
C THR A 18 13.24 13.59 -15.82
N GLN A 19 12.70 12.58 -15.15
CA GLN A 19 13.47 11.73 -14.23
C GLN A 19 14.49 10.86 -14.97
N GLU A 20 14.15 10.30 -16.14
CA GLU A 20 15.07 9.52 -16.97
C GLU A 20 16.27 10.37 -17.45
N GLU A 21 16.02 11.62 -17.86
CA GLU A 21 17.08 12.55 -18.22
C GLU A 21 17.98 12.87 -17.02
N GLN A 22 17.39 13.18 -15.86
CA GLN A 22 18.13 13.44 -14.62
C GLN A 22 19.01 12.26 -14.22
N ILE A 23 18.47 11.03 -14.25
CA ILE A 23 19.21 9.80 -13.97
C ILE A 23 20.41 9.65 -14.91
N THR A 24 20.21 9.90 -16.21
CA THR A 24 21.27 9.84 -17.22
C THR A 24 22.38 10.86 -16.93
N GLN A 25 22.02 12.10 -16.59
CA GLN A 25 22.98 13.15 -16.24
C GLN A 25 23.75 12.83 -14.95
N ILE A 26 23.07 12.32 -13.92
CA ILE A 26 23.70 11.93 -12.65
C ILE A 26 24.66 10.75 -12.85
N ASN A 27 24.27 9.73 -13.62
CA ASN A 27 25.14 8.60 -13.95
C ASN A 27 26.42 9.04 -14.68
N LYS A 28 26.31 9.99 -15.61
CA LYS A 28 27.49 10.60 -16.27
C LYS A 28 28.41 11.30 -15.26
N ALA A 29 27.83 12.05 -14.32
CA ALA A 29 28.60 12.72 -13.26
C ALA A 29 29.27 11.71 -12.31
N LEU A 30 28.59 10.62 -11.93
CA LEU A 30 29.15 9.54 -11.11
C LEU A 30 30.30 8.84 -11.81
N ASN A 31 30.21 8.59 -13.12
CA ASN A 31 31.30 8.00 -13.88
C ASN A 31 32.54 8.92 -13.91
N ASN A 32 32.34 10.22 -14.11
CA ASN A 32 33.43 11.21 -14.04
C ASN A 32 34.09 11.27 -12.67
N ILE A 33 33.29 11.17 -11.60
CA ILE A 33 33.78 11.07 -10.21
C ILE A 33 34.62 9.80 -10.02
N SER A 34 34.16 8.66 -10.54
CA SER A 34 34.89 7.39 -10.49
C SER A 34 36.24 7.48 -11.22
N LEU A 35 36.27 8.06 -12.42
CA LEU A 35 37.51 8.29 -13.19
C LEU A 35 38.48 9.22 -12.43
N SER A 36 37.96 10.26 -11.75
CA SER A 36 38.77 11.16 -10.94
C SER A 36 39.45 10.43 -9.76
N ARG A 37 38.77 9.46 -9.14
CA ARG A 37 39.35 8.61 -8.07
C ARG A 37 40.50 7.75 -8.59
N LEU A 38 40.33 7.17 -9.79
CA LEU A 38 41.40 6.40 -10.42
C LEU A 38 42.63 7.27 -10.71
N GLY A 39 42.42 8.50 -11.19
CA GLY A 39 43.48 9.48 -11.38
C GLY A 39 44.26 9.79 -10.10
N LEU A 40 43.55 10.03 -8.98
CA LEU A 40 44.20 10.25 -7.67
C LEU A 40 44.99 9.03 -7.19
N PHE A 41 44.48 7.82 -7.43
CA PHE A 41 45.19 6.60 -7.07
C PHE A 41 46.49 6.42 -7.86
N ILE A 42 46.48 6.74 -9.16
CA ILE A 42 47.68 6.73 -10.01
C ILE A 42 48.69 7.77 -9.52
N ILE A 43 48.24 8.97 -9.15
CA ILE A 43 49.10 10.00 -8.56
C ILE A 43 49.74 9.50 -7.26
N GLU A 44 48.96 8.86 -6.38
CA GLU A 44 49.47 8.31 -5.11
C GLU A 44 50.55 7.25 -5.34
N ILE A 45 50.34 6.32 -6.28
CA ILE A 45 51.35 5.32 -6.67
C ILE A 45 52.64 6.01 -7.12
N PHE A 46 52.52 7.04 -7.96
CA PHE A 46 53.67 7.79 -8.46
C PHE A 46 54.45 8.48 -7.32
N LEU A 47 53.75 9.06 -6.34
CA LEU A 47 54.39 9.66 -5.15
C LEU A 47 55.10 8.63 -4.27
N VAL A 48 54.49 7.45 -4.09
CA VAL A 48 55.13 6.34 -3.38
C VAL A 48 56.38 5.87 -4.12
N SER A 49 56.33 5.72 -5.44
CA SER A 49 57.50 5.34 -6.26
C SER A 49 58.64 6.36 -6.16
N ILE A 50 58.34 7.66 -6.19
CA ILE A 50 59.33 8.74 -5.97
C ILE A 50 59.99 8.60 -4.60
N THR A 51 59.20 8.32 -3.56
CA THR A 51 59.69 8.19 -2.19
C THR A 51 60.63 6.99 -2.03
N ILE A 52 60.31 5.87 -2.67
CA ILE A 52 61.16 4.66 -2.67
C ILE A 52 62.50 4.93 -3.38
N TYR A 53 62.47 5.69 -4.48
CA TYR A 53 63.68 5.96 -5.28
C TYR A 53 64.60 7.04 -4.67
N PHE A 54 64.03 8.14 -4.17
CA PHE A 54 64.81 9.29 -3.66
C PHE A 54 64.95 9.34 -2.13
N GLY A 55 64.27 8.46 -1.40
CA GLY A 55 64.21 8.49 0.06
C GLY A 55 63.13 9.44 0.61
N TYR A 56 62.83 9.31 1.91
CA TYR A 56 61.79 10.11 2.57
C TYR A 56 62.25 11.55 2.83
N HIS A 57 61.44 12.52 2.43
CA HIS A 57 61.56 13.92 2.80
C HIS A 57 60.23 14.43 3.37
N TRP A 58 60.26 15.25 4.42
CA TRP A 58 59.05 15.71 5.11
C TRP A 58 58.03 16.40 4.17
N LEU A 59 58.52 17.13 3.16
CA LEU A 59 57.70 17.72 2.09
C LEU A 59 56.93 16.68 1.27
N ILE A 60 57.53 15.52 0.99
CA ILE A 60 56.89 14.42 0.26
C ILE A 60 55.79 13.80 1.14
N GLY A 61 56.03 13.71 2.46
CA GLY A 61 55.00 13.30 3.43
C GLY A 61 53.76 14.20 3.41
N ILE A 62 53.95 15.53 3.36
CA ILE A 62 52.82 16.47 3.20
C ILE A 62 52.13 16.28 1.85
N LEU A 63 52.89 16.08 0.78
CA LEU A 63 52.37 15.89 -0.57
C LEU A 63 51.51 14.61 -0.68
N MET A 64 51.89 13.52 0.00
CA MET A 64 51.12 12.27 0.09
C MET A 64 49.79 12.44 0.82
N CYS A 65 49.66 13.40 1.74
CA CYS A 65 48.38 13.68 2.37
C CYS A 65 47.37 14.32 1.41
N ILE A 66 47.82 15.02 0.37
CA ILE A 66 46.93 15.78 -0.53
C ILE A 66 46.01 14.86 -1.35
N PRO A 67 46.49 13.83 -2.08
CA PRO A 67 45.61 12.91 -2.80
C PRO A 67 44.63 12.18 -1.89
N VAL A 68 45.05 11.84 -0.66
CA VAL A 68 44.17 11.21 0.35
C VAL A 68 43.04 12.15 0.78
N LEU A 69 43.35 13.42 1.08
CA LEU A 69 42.34 14.44 1.40
C LEU A 69 41.38 14.67 0.22
N CYS A 70 41.92 14.82 -0.99
CA CYS A 70 41.14 14.94 -2.22
C CYS A 70 40.24 13.73 -2.45
N PHE A 71 40.75 12.52 -2.21
CA PHE A 71 39.99 11.28 -2.34
C PHE A 71 38.80 11.26 -1.37
N MET A 72 39.00 11.66 -0.10
CA MET A 72 37.90 11.77 0.86
C MET A 72 36.82 12.77 0.41
N VAL A 73 37.21 13.92 -0.16
CA VAL A 73 36.26 14.90 -0.71
C VAL A 73 35.50 14.33 -1.90
N ILE A 74 36.18 13.61 -2.80
CA ILE A 74 35.55 12.97 -3.95
C ILE A 74 34.58 11.86 -3.52
N VAL A 75 34.93 11.02 -2.54
CA VAL A 75 34.03 10.01 -1.98
C VAL A 75 32.78 10.65 -1.39
N LYS A 76 32.92 11.76 -0.65
CA LYS A 76 31.76 12.50 -0.12
C LYS A 76 30.85 13.02 -1.24
N ARG A 77 31.44 13.55 -2.33
CA ARG A 77 30.68 13.98 -3.52
C ARG A 77 30.00 12.80 -4.22
N GLN A 78 30.66 11.66 -4.30
CA GLN A 78 30.10 10.42 -4.87
C GLN A 78 28.86 9.99 -4.08
N THR A 79 28.98 9.87 -2.75
CA THR A 79 27.85 9.47 -1.89
C THR A 79 26.67 10.45 -2.01
N ALA A 80 26.92 11.76 -2.10
CA ALA A 80 25.86 12.74 -2.31
C ALA A 80 25.15 12.54 -3.67
N LYS A 81 25.90 12.29 -4.74
CA LYS A 81 25.33 12.02 -6.07
C LYS A 81 24.63 10.67 -6.17
N GLU A 82 25.09 9.65 -5.46
CA GLU A 82 24.41 8.35 -5.33
C GLU A 82 23.06 8.49 -4.61
N GLN A 83 22.97 9.35 -3.59
CA GLN A 83 21.70 9.66 -2.92
C GLN A 83 20.72 10.38 -3.86
N GLU A 84 21.22 11.32 -4.67
CA GLU A 84 20.43 12.02 -5.70
C GLU A 84 19.93 11.05 -6.77
N LEU A 85 20.78 10.13 -7.24
CA LEU A 85 20.39 9.07 -8.17
C LEU A 85 19.28 8.18 -7.60
N ASN A 86 19.47 7.67 -6.38
CA ASN A 86 18.49 6.80 -5.73
C ASN A 86 17.14 7.53 -5.56
N TYR A 87 17.17 8.81 -5.21
CA TYR A 87 15.95 9.60 -5.12
C TYR A 87 15.24 9.77 -6.48
N ALA A 88 15.99 10.07 -7.55
CA ALA A 88 15.44 10.19 -8.89
C ALA A 88 14.84 8.86 -9.39
N GLU A 89 15.49 7.73 -9.12
CA GLU A 89 14.98 6.38 -9.43
C GLU A 89 13.68 6.06 -8.68
N LYS A 90 13.57 6.47 -7.41
CA LYS A 90 12.35 6.32 -6.62
C LYS A 90 11.20 7.17 -7.16
N MET A 91 11.48 8.40 -7.58
CA MET A 91 10.50 9.27 -8.24
C MET A 91 10.06 8.68 -9.58
N LEU A 92 11.01 8.18 -10.39
CA LEU A 92 10.72 7.48 -11.64
C LEU A 92 9.83 6.26 -11.40
N PHE A 93 10.09 5.48 -10.35
CA PHE A 93 9.24 4.36 -9.96
C PHE A 93 7.78 4.81 -9.75
N VAL A 94 7.57 5.89 -8.97
CA VAL A 94 6.24 6.43 -8.67
C VAL A 94 5.52 6.88 -9.93
N PHE A 95 6.15 7.69 -10.78
CA PHE A 95 5.50 8.18 -12.00
C PHE A 95 5.25 7.08 -13.03
N GLN A 96 6.23 6.19 -13.23
CA GLN A 96 6.06 5.07 -14.13
C GLN A 96 4.96 4.11 -13.67
N ASN A 97 4.75 3.98 -12.36
CA ASN A 97 3.62 3.21 -11.82
C ASN A 97 2.28 3.80 -12.28
N GLU A 98 2.09 5.11 -12.16
CA GLU A 98 0.83 5.74 -12.56
C GLU A 98 0.60 5.67 -14.07
N VAL A 99 1.65 5.87 -14.88
CA VAL A 99 1.59 5.66 -16.34
C VAL A 99 1.16 4.22 -16.68
N ASN A 100 1.79 3.23 -16.05
CA ASN A 100 1.48 1.82 -16.29
C ASN A 100 0.05 1.48 -15.88
N LEU A 101 -0.42 2.00 -14.75
CA LEU A 101 -1.76 1.74 -14.26
C LEU A 101 -2.82 2.33 -15.20
N ILE A 102 -2.65 3.57 -15.65
CA ILE A 102 -3.60 4.23 -16.56
C ILE A 102 -3.62 3.53 -17.93
N LEU A 103 -2.47 3.16 -18.48
CA LEU A 103 -2.38 2.59 -19.83
C LEU A 103 -2.68 1.09 -19.89
N THR A 104 -2.28 0.33 -18.87
CA THR A 104 -2.29 -1.15 -18.91
C THR A 104 -3.08 -1.78 -17.77
N GLY A 105 -3.51 -1.02 -16.78
CA GLY A 105 -4.14 -1.54 -15.56
C GLY A 105 -3.18 -2.27 -14.62
N LYS A 106 -1.86 -2.24 -14.89
CA LYS A 106 -0.85 -2.93 -14.07
C LYS A 106 -0.29 -2.02 -12.99
N ASN A 107 -0.42 -2.46 -11.74
CA ASN A 107 0.18 -1.80 -10.58
C ASN A 107 1.50 -2.48 -10.19
N LYS A 108 2.54 -1.69 -9.86
CA LYS A 108 3.83 -2.20 -9.33
C LYS A 108 3.77 -2.52 -7.84
N TYR A 109 2.79 -1.97 -7.12
CA TYR A 109 2.54 -2.27 -5.71
C TYR A 109 1.86 -3.65 -5.55
N LYS A 110 1.90 -4.22 -4.34
CA LYS A 110 1.30 -5.54 -4.07
C LYS A 110 -0.20 -5.55 -4.36
N GLU A 111 -0.71 -6.66 -4.89
CA GLU A 111 -2.11 -6.85 -5.33
C GLU A 111 -3.06 -7.36 -4.23
N GLY A 112 -2.59 -7.48 -2.99
CA GLY A 112 -3.44 -7.85 -1.84
C GLY A 112 -3.83 -9.33 -1.76
N LYS A 113 -3.23 -10.21 -2.57
CA LYS A 113 -3.54 -11.66 -2.61
C LYS A 113 -3.52 -12.37 -1.25
N HIS A 114 -2.69 -11.91 -0.30
CA HIS A 114 -2.60 -12.48 1.05
C HIS A 114 -3.77 -12.10 1.96
N PHE A 115 -4.64 -11.17 1.54
CA PHE A 115 -5.88 -10.80 2.22
C PHE A 115 -7.11 -11.50 1.62
N GLU A 116 -6.93 -12.37 0.61
CA GLU A 116 -8.02 -13.18 0.07
C GLU A 116 -8.59 -14.11 1.15
N ASP A 117 -9.88 -14.00 1.39
CA ASP A 117 -10.65 -14.90 2.26
C ASP A 117 -11.91 -15.36 1.52
N GLU A 118 -12.02 -16.67 1.30
CA GLU A 118 -13.16 -17.29 0.61
C GLU A 118 -14.44 -17.26 1.45
N TYR A 119 -14.31 -17.17 2.78
CA TYR A 119 -15.43 -17.05 3.70
C TYR A 119 -15.92 -15.60 3.83
N HIS A 120 -15.21 -14.64 3.26
CA HIS A 120 -15.65 -13.25 3.26
C HIS A 120 -17.03 -13.11 2.58
N PRO A 121 -17.94 -12.29 3.12
CA PRO A 121 -19.29 -12.15 2.57
C PRO A 121 -19.37 -11.65 1.12
N TYR A 122 -18.32 -10.99 0.63
CA TYR A 122 -18.32 -10.40 -0.72
C TYR A 122 -16.96 -10.31 -1.44
N ALA A 123 -15.82 -10.55 -0.77
CA ALA A 123 -14.52 -10.11 -1.31
C ALA A 123 -14.13 -10.84 -2.60
N SER A 124 -14.38 -12.15 -2.65
CA SER A 124 -14.11 -13.00 -3.81
C SER A 124 -15.07 -12.76 -4.98
N ASP A 125 -16.32 -12.44 -4.69
CA ASP A 125 -17.38 -12.23 -5.70
C ASP A 125 -17.31 -10.87 -6.39
N LEU A 126 -16.80 -9.86 -5.67
CA LEU A 126 -16.68 -8.47 -6.13
C LEU A 126 -15.26 -8.11 -6.63
N ASP A 127 -14.38 -9.10 -6.81
CA ASP A 127 -13.00 -8.90 -7.29
C ASP A 127 -12.22 -7.86 -6.44
N ILE A 128 -12.30 -7.97 -5.10
CA ILE A 128 -11.65 -7.02 -4.18
C ILE A 128 -10.13 -7.22 -4.14
N TYR A 129 -9.66 -8.46 -4.18
CA TYR A 129 -8.23 -8.82 -4.10
C TYR A 129 -7.75 -9.65 -5.30
N GLY A 130 -6.43 -9.70 -5.48
CA GLY A 130 -5.78 -10.47 -6.52
C GLY A 130 -5.46 -9.66 -7.78
N HIS A 131 -5.14 -10.34 -8.87
CA HIS A 131 -4.75 -9.69 -10.12
C HIS A 131 -5.93 -8.92 -10.75
N SER A 132 -5.69 -7.68 -11.19
CA SER A 132 -6.72 -6.80 -11.78
C SER A 132 -7.93 -6.55 -10.85
N SER A 133 -7.71 -6.51 -9.54
CA SER A 133 -8.73 -6.30 -8.51
C SER A 133 -8.86 -4.83 -8.08
N LEU A 134 -9.89 -4.53 -7.25
CA LEU A 134 -10.07 -3.20 -6.66
C LEU A 134 -8.87 -2.78 -5.80
N TYR A 135 -8.39 -3.67 -4.93
CA TYR A 135 -7.22 -3.41 -4.10
C TYR A 135 -5.99 -3.11 -4.97
N ALA A 136 -5.73 -3.94 -5.99
CA ALA A 136 -4.62 -3.72 -6.91
C ALA A 136 -4.76 -2.40 -7.68
N PHE A 137 -5.98 -1.94 -7.97
CA PHE A 137 -6.20 -0.66 -8.64
C PHE A 137 -5.98 0.56 -7.73
N ILE A 138 -6.24 0.43 -6.43
CA ILE A 138 -6.16 1.52 -5.45
C ILE A 138 -4.80 1.58 -4.73
N ASN A 139 -4.12 0.47 -4.52
CA ASN A 139 -2.98 0.39 -3.60
C ASN A 139 -1.75 1.23 -4.02
N ARG A 140 -1.31 2.12 -3.12
CA ARG A 140 -0.01 2.84 -3.16
C ARG A 140 0.80 2.65 -1.87
N SER A 141 0.39 1.73 -1.00
CA SER A 141 1.04 1.41 0.26
C SER A 141 2.22 0.47 0.09
N ASN A 142 3.32 0.74 0.79
CA ASN A 142 4.52 -0.09 0.85
C ASN A 142 4.76 -0.68 2.24
N THR A 143 4.27 -0.06 3.33
CA THR A 143 4.38 -0.65 4.67
C THR A 143 3.33 -1.75 4.89
N VAL A 144 3.63 -2.72 5.76
CA VAL A 144 2.71 -3.82 6.08
C VAL A 144 1.41 -3.29 6.69
N ASN A 145 1.51 -2.38 7.66
CA ASN A 145 0.34 -1.75 8.27
C ASN A 145 -0.46 -0.90 7.27
N GLY A 146 0.20 -0.15 6.37
CA GLY A 146 -0.51 0.63 5.34
C GLY A 146 -1.28 -0.25 4.34
N MET A 147 -0.72 -1.41 3.98
CA MET A 147 -1.41 -2.41 3.16
C MET A 147 -2.60 -3.02 3.90
N LYS A 148 -2.42 -3.35 5.18
CA LYS A 148 -3.49 -3.89 6.03
C LYS A 148 -4.63 -2.89 6.22
N LEU A 149 -4.34 -1.62 6.48
CA LEU A 149 -5.36 -0.58 6.63
C LEU A 149 -6.21 -0.39 5.37
N LEU A 150 -5.58 -0.46 4.19
CA LEU A 150 -6.30 -0.42 2.92
C LEU A 150 -7.22 -1.64 2.77
N ALA A 151 -6.73 -2.84 3.10
CA ALA A 151 -7.53 -4.07 3.06
C ALA A 151 -8.72 -4.01 4.03
N ASP A 152 -8.47 -3.60 5.28
CA ASP A 152 -9.50 -3.44 6.30
C ASP A 152 -10.59 -2.45 5.84
N SER A 153 -10.20 -1.36 5.18
CA SER A 153 -11.13 -0.36 4.64
C SER A 153 -12.02 -0.90 3.50
N LEU A 154 -11.57 -1.93 2.78
CA LEU A 154 -12.34 -2.58 1.70
C LEU A 154 -13.14 -3.80 2.17
N ASN A 155 -12.81 -4.39 3.32
CA ASN A 155 -13.44 -5.60 3.86
C ASN A 155 -14.65 -5.35 4.75
N LYS A 156 -14.77 -4.16 5.33
CA LYS A 156 -15.90 -3.83 6.20
C LYS A 156 -16.36 -2.40 5.99
N PRO A 157 -17.67 -2.14 6.13
CA PRO A 157 -18.16 -0.77 6.14
C PRO A 157 -17.72 -0.04 7.41
N GLU A 158 -17.36 1.23 7.25
CA GLU A 158 -17.15 2.14 8.38
C GLU A 158 -18.48 2.83 8.79
N THR A 159 -18.46 3.51 9.93
CA THR A 159 -19.64 4.29 10.37
C THR A 159 -19.88 5.50 9.46
N PRO A 160 -21.13 5.97 9.29
CA PRO A 160 -21.43 7.15 8.46
C PRO A 160 -20.58 8.38 8.80
N ALA A 161 -20.36 8.65 10.08
CA ALA A 161 -19.53 9.75 10.55
C ALA A 161 -18.08 9.62 10.09
N ILE A 162 -17.48 8.44 10.26
CA ILE A 162 -16.11 8.16 9.82
C ILE A 162 -15.99 8.26 8.30
N ILE A 163 -16.97 7.74 7.55
CA ILE A 163 -16.98 7.80 6.09
C ILE A 163 -16.95 9.25 5.60
N MET A 164 -17.80 10.12 6.14
CA MET A 164 -17.83 11.54 5.79
C MET A 164 -16.50 12.25 6.13
N GLU A 165 -15.95 12.00 7.32
CA GLU A 165 -14.65 12.56 7.72
C GLU A 165 -13.50 12.05 6.81
N ARG A 166 -13.56 10.80 6.35
CA ARG A 166 -12.62 10.24 5.37
C ARG A 166 -12.76 10.88 3.99
N GLN A 167 -13.98 11.13 3.51
CA GLN A 167 -14.21 11.82 2.24
C GLN A 167 -13.55 13.21 2.25
N GLU A 168 -13.73 13.99 3.33
CA GLU A 168 -13.09 15.28 3.51
C GLU A 168 -11.56 15.18 3.48
N ALA A 169 -10.99 14.18 4.17
CA ALA A 169 -9.55 13.94 4.20
C ALA A 169 -8.97 13.54 2.83
N ILE A 170 -9.68 12.70 2.07
CA ILE A 170 -9.26 12.30 0.73
C ILE A 170 -9.30 13.51 -0.21
N ILE A 171 -10.36 14.33 -0.16
CA ILE A 171 -10.47 15.56 -0.95
C ILE A 171 -9.34 16.53 -0.60
N GLU A 172 -9.05 16.72 0.69
CA GLU A 172 -7.95 17.55 1.16
C GLU A 172 -6.60 17.05 0.63
N LEU A 173 -6.30 15.75 0.79
CA LEU A 173 -5.05 15.16 0.30
C LEU A 173 -4.91 15.23 -1.22
N THR A 174 -5.99 15.09 -1.98
CA THR A 174 -5.97 15.26 -3.44
C THR A 174 -5.51 16.68 -3.84
N ARG A 175 -5.78 17.72 -3.04
CA ARG A 175 -5.26 19.09 -3.30
C ARG A 175 -3.74 19.17 -3.15
N HIS A 176 -3.14 18.24 -2.41
CA HIS A 176 -1.72 18.14 -2.14
C HIS A 176 -1.05 16.99 -2.92
N ILE A 177 -1.67 16.51 -3.99
CA ILE A 177 -1.25 15.28 -4.69
C ILE A 177 0.23 15.30 -5.12
N ASP A 178 0.74 16.44 -5.60
CA ASP A 178 2.13 16.57 -6.05
C ASP A 178 3.14 16.30 -4.94
N GLN A 179 2.80 16.69 -3.70
CA GLN A 179 3.64 16.46 -2.52
C GLN A 179 3.63 14.98 -2.10
N THR A 180 2.54 14.25 -2.39
CA THR A 180 2.43 12.83 -2.08
C THR A 180 3.40 11.96 -2.89
N PHE A 181 3.85 12.41 -4.07
CA PHE A 181 4.84 11.67 -4.87
C PHE A 181 6.16 11.52 -4.10
N HIS A 182 6.58 12.57 -3.41
CA HIS A 182 7.78 12.54 -2.56
C HIS A 182 7.59 11.65 -1.33
N PHE A 183 6.40 11.69 -0.71
CA PHE A 183 6.04 10.79 0.38
C PHE A 183 6.20 9.32 -0.05
N ARG A 184 5.60 8.97 -1.18
CA ARG A 184 5.60 7.62 -1.75
C ARG A 184 7.00 7.17 -2.16
N ALA A 185 7.77 8.05 -2.78
CA ALA A 185 9.15 7.80 -3.17
C ALA A 185 10.05 7.55 -1.93
N GLY A 186 9.85 8.31 -0.85
CA GLY A 186 10.58 8.14 0.41
C GLY A 186 10.45 6.73 1.00
N LEU A 187 9.30 6.08 0.80
CA LEU A 187 9.02 4.74 1.29
C LEU A 187 9.52 3.62 0.36
N GLN A 188 9.96 3.92 -0.86
CA GLN A 188 10.47 2.93 -1.82
C GLN A 188 11.89 2.43 -1.49
N ASN A 189 12.31 1.32 -2.13
CA ASN A 189 13.61 0.66 -2.01
C ASN A 189 13.93 0.08 -0.62
N HIS A 190 12.89 -0.27 0.15
CA HIS A 190 13.04 -0.94 1.43
C HIS A 190 12.07 -2.11 1.55
N LYS A 191 12.43 -3.10 2.36
CA LYS A 191 11.56 -4.23 2.67
C LYS A 191 10.34 -3.73 3.47
N PRO A 192 9.10 -4.10 3.08
CA PRO A 192 7.89 -3.71 3.80
C PRO A 192 7.94 -3.98 5.31
N GLU A 193 8.59 -5.08 5.70
CA GLU A 193 8.65 -5.58 7.07
C GLU A 193 9.67 -4.81 7.94
N GLN A 194 10.52 -3.97 7.35
CA GLN A 194 11.63 -3.32 8.06
C GLN A 194 11.14 -2.39 9.18
N LEU A 195 10.01 -1.70 8.99
CA LEU A 195 9.43 -0.84 10.04
C LEU A 195 8.83 -1.63 11.18
N GLU A 196 8.22 -2.79 10.90
CA GLU A 196 7.73 -3.69 11.95
C GLU A 196 8.88 -4.27 12.76
N ILE A 197 9.98 -4.68 12.09
CA ILE A 197 11.20 -5.15 12.77
C ILE A 197 11.73 -4.07 13.71
N ILE A 198 11.76 -2.81 13.27
CA ILE A 198 12.20 -1.67 14.10
C ILE A 198 11.23 -1.46 15.27
N SER A 199 9.93 -1.41 15.01
CA SER A 199 8.90 -1.20 16.04
C SER A 199 8.95 -2.29 17.10
N HIS A 200 8.91 -3.56 16.68
CA HIS A 200 9.00 -4.73 17.56
C HIS A 200 10.29 -4.73 18.38
N LYS A 201 11.42 -4.34 17.76
CA LYS A 201 12.69 -4.25 18.46
C LYS A 201 12.68 -3.16 19.54
N LEU A 202 12.16 -1.99 19.22
CA LEU A 202 12.02 -0.89 20.19
C LEU A 202 11.12 -1.30 21.35
N GLU A 203 9.98 -1.92 21.06
CA GLU A 203 8.98 -2.27 22.07
C GLU A 203 9.40 -3.42 22.98
N HIS A 204 9.94 -4.50 22.42
CA HIS A 204 10.11 -5.76 23.15
C HIS A 204 11.56 -6.16 23.44
N GLN A 205 12.56 -5.56 22.78
CA GLN A 205 13.95 -6.03 22.88
C GLN A 205 14.91 -4.98 23.46
N MET A 206 14.75 -3.71 23.06
CA MET A 206 15.62 -2.61 23.49
C MET A 206 15.70 -2.43 25.03
N PRO A 207 14.59 -2.53 25.80
CA PRO A 207 14.64 -2.35 27.26
C PRO A 207 15.67 -3.27 27.95
N ASP A 208 15.79 -4.51 27.50
CA ASP A 208 16.75 -5.48 28.05
C ASP A 208 18.15 -5.31 27.45
N GLN A 209 18.23 -5.08 26.14
CA GLN A 209 19.50 -5.00 25.42
C GLN A 209 20.32 -3.77 25.82
N LEU A 210 19.70 -2.68 26.28
CA LEU A 210 20.38 -1.44 26.67
C LEU A 210 20.81 -1.39 28.15
N LYS A 211 20.40 -2.34 29.00
CA LYS A 211 20.71 -2.35 30.45
C LYS A 211 22.19 -2.20 30.80
N PHE A 212 23.08 -2.75 29.97
CA PHE A 212 24.53 -2.64 30.23
C PHE A 212 25.05 -1.20 30.13
N THR A 213 24.37 -0.33 29.39
CA THR A 213 24.73 1.07 29.22
C THR A 213 24.41 1.90 30.47
N HIS A 214 23.63 1.37 31.41
CA HIS A 214 23.22 2.07 32.65
C HIS A 214 24.31 2.06 33.73
N SER A 215 25.40 1.31 33.54
CA SER A 215 26.52 1.29 34.49
C SER A 215 27.20 2.67 34.58
N PRO A 216 27.27 3.30 35.77
CA PRO A 216 27.85 4.63 35.93
C PRO A 216 29.35 4.65 35.64
N LEU A 217 30.07 3.58 36.01
CA LEU A 217 31.50 3.43 35.73
C LEU A 217 31.76 3.37 34.22
N LEU A 218 30.94 2.62 33.48
CA LEU A 218 31.08 2.49 32.04
C LEU A 218 30.80 3.82 31.34
N ARG A 219 29.74 4.54 31.74
CA ARG A 219 29.42 5.87 31.19
C ARG A 219 30.54 6.88 31.44
N LEU A 220 31.10 6.90 32.66
CA LEU A 220 32.22 7.77 33.01
C LEU A 220 33.47 7.43 32.19
N TYR A 221 33.82 6.15 32.08
CA TYR A 221 34.97 5.70 31.31
C TYR A 221 34.83 6.07 29.82
N THR A 222 33.69 5.75 29.19
CA THR A 222 33.41 6.09 27.79
C THR A 222 33.48 7.60 27.53
N MET A 223 33.11 8.43 28.51
CA MET A 223 33.22 9.90 28.39
C MET A 223 34.69 10.38 28.37
N ILE A 224 35.55 9.81 29.23
CA ILE A 224 36.92 10.27 29.44
C ILE A 224 37.90 9.73 28.36
N VAL A 225 37.62 8.57 27.78
CA VAL A 225 38.47 7.85 26.80
C VAL A 225 39.10 8.71 25.70
N PRO A 226 38.39 9.61 24.97
CA PRO A 226 39.03 10.42 23.93
C PRO A 226 40.09 11.38 24.47
N PHE A 227 39.91 11.88 25.69
CA PHE A 227 40.87 12.78 26.32
C PHE A 227 42.14 12.03 26.72
N ILE A 228 41.99 10.80 27.23
CA ILE A 228 43.13 9.91 27.51
C ILE A 228 43.86 9.56 26.21
N SER A 229 43.13 9.16 25.16
CA SER A 229 43.72 8.83 23.86
C SER A 229 44.46 10.02 23.24
N ALA A 230 43.85 11.21 23.22
CA ALA A 230 44.49 12.42 22.73
C ALA A 230 45.75 12.77 23.55
N GLY A 231 45.65 12.70 24.88
CA GLY A 231 46.79 12.96 25.77
C GLY A 231 47.97 12.01 25.53
N LEU A 232 47.71 10.70 25.42
CA LEU A 232 48.75 9.70 25.16
C LEU A 232 49.37 9.85 23.76
N ILE A 233 48.59 10.21 22.74
CA ILE A 233 49.11 10.46 21.38
C ILE A 233 50.03 11.70 21.37
N ILE A 234 49.62 12.78 22.05
CA ILE A 234 50.42 14.02 22.16
C ILE A 234 51.71 13.73 22.92
N LEU A 235 51.62 13.07 24.09
CA LEU A 235 52.79 12.74 24.90
C LEU A 235 53.73 11.76 24.18
N GLY A 236 53.20 10.77 23.47
CA GLY A 236 53.98 9.87 22.61
C GLY A 236 54.76 10.59 21.52
N SER A 237 54.13 11.60 20.92
CA SER A 237 54.73 12.39 19.85
C SER A 237 55.83 13.33 20.35
N VAL A 238 55.73 13.84 21.58
CA VAL A 238 56.71 14.77 22.18
C VAL A 238 57.85 14.04 22.90
N TYR A 239 57.53 13.03 23.71
CA TYR A 239 58.47 12.40 24.64
C TYR A 239 58.89 10.97 24.25
N GLY A 240 58.23 10.37 23.26
CA GLY A 240 58.61 9.07 22.69
C GLY A 240 58.37 7.84 23.59
N GLY A 241 58.99 6.73 23.20
CA GLY A 241 59.10 5.42 23.88
C GLY A 241 58.01 5.04 24.89
N PHE A 242 58.19 5.45 26.15
CA PHE A 242 57.33 5.10 27.28
C PHE A 242 55.84 5.40 27.05
N TYR A 243 55.52 6.53 26.42
CA TYR A 243 54.12 6.92 26.17
C TYR A 243 53.49 6.14 25.02
N TRP A 244 54.29 5.68 24.04
CA TRP A 244 53.81 4.78 22.99
C TRP A 244 53.51 3.37 23.53
N GLU A 245 54.32 2.87 24.45
CA GLU A 245 54.05 1.62 25.19
C GLU A 245 52.77 1.74 26.04
N GLY A 246 52.61 2.87 26.74
CA GLY A 246 51.40 3.19 27.49
C GLY A 246 50.14 3.25 26.60
N LEU A 247 50.24 3.84 25.42
CA LEU A 247 49.16 3.85 24.42
C LEU A 247 48.82 2.43 23.95
N GLY A 248 49.83 1.56 23.75
CA GLY A 248 49.65 0.16 23.38
C GLY A 248 48.89 -0.64 24.43
N LEU A 249 49.27 -0.53 25.71
CA LEU A 249 48.56 -1.18 26.82
C LEU A 249 47.13 -0.65 26.94
N TYR A 250 46.94 0.66 26.84
CA TYR A 250 45.63 1.30 26.85
C TYR A 250 44.73 0.81 25.69
N ALA A 251 45.29 0.73 24.48
CA ALA A 251 44.58 0.21 23.31
C ALA A 251 44.16 -1.26 23.54
N PHE A 252 45.04 -2.08 24.12
CA PHE A 252 44.73 -3.47 24.45
C PHE A 252 43.57 -3.57 25.45
N VAL A 253 43.55 -2.76 26.50
CA VAL A 253 42.44 -2.71 27.46
C VAL A 253 41.12 -2.37 26.76
N ASN A 254 41.11 -1.38 25.87
CA ASN A 254 39.91 -1.01 25.10
C ASN A 254 39.44 -2.12 24.17
N VAL A 255 40.36 -2.84 23.51
CA VAL A 255 40.02 -4.02 22.69
C VAL A 255 39.38 -5.11 23.54
N VAL A 256 39.96 -5.45 24.70
CA VAL A 256 39.41 -6.46 25.62
C VAL A 256 38.02 -6.06 26.09
N LEU A 257 37.82 -4.79 26.42
CA LEU A 257 36.52 -4.26 26.83
C LEU A 257 35.48 -4.37 25.70
N CYS A 258 35.84 -3.98 24.48
CA CYS A 258 34.97 -4.11 23.31
C CYS A 258 34.64 -5.58 23.02
N PHE A 259 35.61 -6.48 23.15
CA PHE A 259 35.41 -7.91 22.98
C PHE A 259 34.44 -8.48 24.03
N TYR A 260 34.61 -8.13 25.30
CA TYR A 260 33.73 -8.58 26.39
C TYR A 260 32.27 -8.17 26.17
N PHE A 261 32.01 -6.94 25.69
CA PHE A 261 30.66 -6.44 25.42
C PHE A 261 30.16 -6.69 23.99
N SER A 262 30.98 -7.29 23.12
CA SER A 262 30.68 -7.48 21.69
C SER A 262 29.32 -8.11 21.44
N LYS A 263 28.96 -9.17 22.18
CA LYS A 263 27.65 -9.84 22.07
C LYS A 263 26.49 -8.90 22.37
N LYS A 264 26.61 -8.08 23.42
CA LYS A 264 25.56 -7.13 23.83
C LYS A 264 25.42 -6.00 22.80
N ILE A 265 26.54 -5.46 22.33
CA ILE A 265 26.58 -4.42 21.29
C ILE A 265 25.99 -4.95 19.98
N ASN A 266 26.34 -6.18 19.58
CA ASN A 266 25.78 -6.83 18.39
C ASN A 266 24.26 -6.97 18.47
N LEU A 267 23.72 -7.36 19.63
CA LEU A 267 22.27 -7.45 19.83
C LEU A 267 21.60 -6.08 19.71
N VAL A 268 22.22 -5.02 20.25
CA VAL A 268 21.69 -3.65 20.11
C VAL A 268 21.70 -3.19 18.64
N HIS A 269 22.71 -3.54 17.86
CA HIS A 269 22.81 -3.17 16.44
C HIS A 269 21.92 -4.03 15.52
N SER A 270 21.76 -5.33 15.80
CA SER A 270 21.07 -6.28 14.93
C SER A 270 19.58 -5.94 14.74
N GLY A 271 19.13 -5.61 13.53
CA GLY A 271 17.75 -5.16 13.25
C GLY A 271 17.65 -3.67 12.90
N PHE A 272 18.66 -2.87 13.24
CA PHE A 272 18.85 -1.51 12.71
C PHE A 272 19.87 -1.45 11.57
N SER A 273 20.67 -2.50 11.38
CA SER A 273 21.68 -2.55 10.31
C SER A 273 21.08 -2.21 8.94
N GLY A 274 21.57 -1.15 8.30
CA GLY A 274 21.11 -0.70 7.00
C GLY A 274 19.75 0.02 7.00
N SER A 275 19.15 0.32 8.16
CA SER A 275 17.88 1.05 8.24
C SER A 275 18.04 2.57 8.38
N ALA A 276 19.26 3.08 8.53
CA ALA A 276 19.51 4.51 8.68
C ALA A 276 18.99 5.32 7.48
N SER A 277 19.17 4.81 6.25
CA SER A 277 18.68 5.44 5.02
C SER A 277 17.15 5.45 4.95
N LEU A 278 16.50 4.35 5.34
CA LEU A 278 15.04 4.25 5.46
C LEU A 278 14.49 5.27 6.45
N LEU A 279 15.05 5.30 7.66
CA LEU A 279 14.65 6.23 8.70
C LEU A 279 14.88 7.69 8.25
N ASN A 280 15.98 7.97 7.56
CA ASN A 280 16.23 9.32 7.03
C ASN A 280 15.20 9.72 5.97
N ALA A 281 14.86 8.80 5.06
CA ALA A 281 13.84 9.05 4.04
C ALA A 281 12.46 9.30 4.68
N ILE A 282 12.08 8.46 5.65
CA ILE A 282 10.84 8.61 6.42
C ILE A 282 10.82 9.92 7.19
N SER A 283 11.93 10.34 7.80
CA SER A 283 12.01 11.62 8.51
C SER A 283 11.61 12.78 7.60
N GLY A 284 12.10 12.80 6.36
CA GLY A 284 11.71 13.80 5.37
C GLY A 284 10.22 13.74 5.02
N THR A 285 9.70 12.53 4.85
CA THR A 285 8.28 12.28 4.55
C THR A 285 7.34 12.71 5.68
N VAL A 286 7.66 12.35 6.93
CA VAL A 286 6.91 12.75 8.13
C VAL A 286 6.99 14.25 8.36
N LYS A 287 8.15 14.86 8.07
CA LYS A 287 8.30 16.31 8.22
C LYS A 287 7.25 17.07 7.41
N TRP A 288 6.96 16.63 6.18
CA TRP A 288 5.89 17.22 5.37
C TRP A 288 4.51 17.07 6.04
N THR A 289 4.20 15.92 6.63
CA THR A 289 2.90 15.72 7.30
C THR A 289 2.75 16.55 8.57
N GLU A 290 3.86 16.92 9.22
CA GLU A 290 3.87 17.80 10.40
C GLU A 290 3.81 19.30 10.06
N GLU A 291 4.43 19.72 8.97
CA GLU A 291 4.49 21.14 8.56
C GLU A 291 3.20 21.62 7.90
N LEU A 292 2.43 20.70 7.31
CA LEU A 292 1.18 21.02 6.65
C LEU A 292 0.06 21.25 7.67
N LYS A 293 -0.71 22.33 7.47
CA LYS A 293 -1.85 22.65 8.33
C LYS A 293 -3.09 21.93 7.81
N TRP A 294 -3.38 20.78 8.40
CA TRP A 294 -4.56 19.99 8.04
C TRP A 294 -5.86 20.68 8.44
N GLU A 295 -6.89 20.54 7.61
CA GLU A 295 -8.24 21.06 7.78
C GLU A 295 -9.20 19.96 8.24
N SER A 296 -9.13 18.77 7.62
CA SER A 296 -10.03 17.65 7.90
C SER A 296 -9.89 17.13 9.33
N LYS A 297 -11.02 16.79 9.93
CA LYS A 297 -11.07 16.24 11.28
C LYS A 297 -10.37 14.87 11.38
N TYR A 298 -10.50 14.05 10.33
CA TYR A 298 -9.90 12.72 10.28
C TYR A 298 -8.36 12.78 10.36
N ILE A 299 -7.72 13.61 9.53
CA ILE A 299 -6.25 13.72 9.52
C ILE A 299 -5.73 14.37 10.81
N LYS A 300 -6.43 15.39 11.33
CA LYS A 300 -6.10 15.95 12.66
C LYS A 300 -6.11 14.88 13.75
N GLY A 301 -7.04 13.93 13.65
CA GLY A 301 -7.13 12.76 14.51
C GLY A 301 -5.81 12.01 14.67
N PHE A 302 -5.04 11.86 13.59
CA PHE A 302 -3.77 11.10 13.57
C PHE A 302 -2.70 11.66 14.52
N PHE A 303 -2.78 12.95 14.85
CA PHE A 303 -1.80 13.64 15.68
C PHE A 303 -2.27 13.82 17.14
N THR A 304 -3.51 13.47 17.47
CA THR A 304 -4.13 13.77 18.78
C THR A 304 -3.44 13.05 19.94
N GLU A 305 -2.91 11.84 19.69
CA GLU A 305 -2.21 11.02 20.70
C GLU A 305 -0.71 11.30 20.78
N LEU A 306 -0.18 12.14 19.89
CA LEU A 306 1.23 12.54 19.90
C LEU A 306 1.40 13.72 20.85
N THR A 307 1.97 13.48 22.04
CA THR A 307 2.37 14.56 22.95
C THR A 307 3.53 15.36 22.34
N VAL A 308 3.22 16.49 21.70
CA VAL A 308 4.19 17.29 20.96
C VAL A 308 5.08 18.11 21.90
N THR A 309 6.19 17.54 22.34
CA THR A 309 7.33 18.31 22.87
C THR A 309 8.44 18.45 21.83
N VAL A 310 8.65 17.44 20.98
CA VAL A 310 9.59 17.44 19.86
C VAL A 310 8.93 16.79 18.64
N PRO A 311 8.98 17.37 17.43
CA PRO A 311 8.43 16.75 16.22
C PRO A 311 9.00 15.35 15.97
N LEU A 312 8.16 14.41 15.55
CA LEU A 312 8.49 13.04 15.20
C LEU A 312 9.55 12.98 14.11
N SER A 313 9.47 13.84 13.08
CA SER A 313 10.50 13.89 12.03
C SER A 313 11.91 14.12 12.59
N VAL A 314 12.03 14.98 13.62
CA VAL A 314 13.30 15.28 14.31
C VAL A 314 13.77 14.07 15.12
N GLN A 315 12.86 13.37 15.79
CA GLN A 315 13.18 12.17 16.55
C GLN A 315 13.68 11.03 15.64
N ILE A 316 13.01 10.82 14.50
CA ILE A 316 13.43 9.84 13.48
C ILE A 316 14.80 10.22 12.91
N LYS A 317 15.04 11.51 12.64
CA LYS A 317 16.33 11.99 12.14
C LYS A 317 17.46 11.75 13.14
N LYS A 318 17.20 11.97 14.43
CA LYS A 318 18.15 11.67 15.51
C LYS A 318 18.47 10.17 15.55
N LEU A 319 17.46 9.31 15.51
CA LEU A 319 17.66 7.85 15.45
C LEU A 319 18.49 7.45 14.23
N SER A 320 18.11 7.92 13.04
CA SER A 320 18.85 7.69 11.80
C SER A 320 20.32 8.09 11.93
N GLY A 321 20.61 9.26 12.52
CA GLY A 321 21.97 9.73 12.77
C GLY A 321 22.75 8.83 13.75
N ILE A 322 22.09 8.34 14.80
CA ILE A 322 22.68 7.38 15.76
C ILE A 322 23.00 6.06 15.06
N ILE A 323 22.06 5.50 14.29
CA ILE A 323 22.27 4.23 13.56
C ILE A 323 23.37 4.38 12.50
N ASN A 324 23.38 5.48 11.74
CA ASN A 324 24.42 5.76 10.75
C ASN A 324 25.82 5.90 11.41
N SER A 325 25.87 6.51 12.61
CA SER A 325 27.10 6.55 13.41
C SER A 325 27.49 5.14 13.87
N PHE A 326 26.52 4.32 14.26
CA PHE A 326 26.76 2.95 14.69
C PHE A 326 27.26 2.07 13.53
N ASP A 327 26.77 2.29 12.31
CA ASP A 327 27.14 1.56 11.09
C ASP A 327 28.62 1.75 10.67
N VAL A 328 29.34 2.72 11.25
CA VAL A 328 30.81 2.84 11.11
C VAL A 328 31.51 1.53 11.47
N ARG A 329 30.94 0.75 12.38
CA ARG A 329 31.43 -0.59 12.78
C ARG A 329 31.48 -1.60 11.63
N LEU A 330 30.70 -1.41 10.58
CA LEU A 330 30.69 -2.30 9.41
C LEU A 330 31.97 -2.15 8.58
N ASN A 331 32.66 -1.01 8.71
CA ASN A 331 34.01 -0.86 8.19
C ASN A 331 35.02 -1.39 9.21
N MET A 332 35.59 -2.58 8.96
CA MET A 332 36.51 -3.24 9.90
C MET A 332 37.71 -2.36 10.29
N VAL A 333 38.25 -1.57 9.36
CA VAL A 333 39.43 -0.73 9.63
C VAL A 333 39.04 0.49 10.46
N VAL A 334 38.11 1.29 9.94
CA VAL A 334 37.69 2.55 10.60
C VAL A 334 37.00 2.27 11.93
N GLY A 335 36.10 1.29 11.96
CA GLY A 335 35.39 0.87 13.16
C GLY A 335 36.32 0.35 14.26
N THR A 336 37.37 -0.41 13.91
CA THR A 336 38.36 -0.88 14.90
C THR A 336 39.15 0.29 15.47
N ILE A 337 39.65 1.21 14.63
CA ILE A 337 40.38 2.40 15.08
C ILE A 337 39.50 3.23 16.03
N PHE A 338 38.24 3.47 15.64
CA PHE A 338 37.31 4.27 16.44
C PHE A 338 36.96 3.58 17.77
N ASN A 339 36.83 2.26 17.78
CA ASN A 339 36.60 1.53 19.03
C ASN A 339 37.83 1.55 19.95
N VAL A 340 39.04 1.41 19.41
CA VAL A 340 40.30 1.46 20.19
C VAL A 340 40.51 2.81 20.86
N PHE A 341 40.28 3.92 20.14
CA PHE A 341 40.61 5.25 20.66
C PHE A 341 39.41 6.02 21.23
N LEU A 342 38.18 5.67 20.87
CA LEU A 342 36.98 6.43 21.25
C LEU A 342 35.90 5.59 21.95
N LEU A 343 36.05 4.25 22.00
CA LEU A 343 34.98 3.32 22.40
C LEU A 343 33.66 3.65 21.68
N TRP A 344 33.75 3.84 20.36
CA TRP A 344 32.70 4.39 19.54
C TRP A 344 31.36 3.63 19.64
N ASP A 345 31.40 2.31 19.65
CA ASP A 345 30.19 1.49 19.77
C ASP A 345 29.46 1.70 21.11
N PHE A 346 30.20 1.89 22.21
CA PHE A 346 29.60 2.21 23.52
C PHE A 346 28.99 3.61 23.51
N ARG A 347 29.63 4.58 22.86
CA ARG A 347 29.08 5.93 22.70
C ARG A 347 27.76 5.89 21.94
N CYS A 348 27.70 5.13 20.84
CA CYS A 348 26.49 4.95 20.06
C CYS A 348 25.40 4.28 20.89
N ALA A 349 25.72 3.21 21.62
CA ALA A 349 24.76 2.52 22.49
C ALA A 349 24.22 3.43 23.62
N ILE A 350 25.05 4.25 24.26
CA ILE A 350 24.62 5.20 25.29
C ILE A 350 23.76 6.33 24.70
N GLN A 351 24.09 6.81 23.49
CA GLN A 351 23.25 7.80 22.79
C GLN A 351 21.90 7.21 22.39
N LEU A 352 21.90 5.96 21.92
CA LEU A 352 20.69 5.23 21.59
C LEU A 352 19.82 5.01 22.83
N ASP A 353 20.42 4.66 23.98
CA ASP A 353 19.72 4.52 25.26
C ASP A 353 19.02 5.81 25.71
N LYS A 354 19.73 6.95 25.64
CA LYS A 354 19.12 8.25 25.94
C LYS A 354 17.95 8.55 25.00
N TRP A 355 18.17 8.39 23.69
CA TRP A 355 17.11 8.60 22.70
C TRP A 355 15.93 7.64 22.90
N PHE A 356 16.19 6.39 23.26
CA PHE A 356 15.17 5.37 23.49
C PHE A 356 14.23 5.75 24.63
N VAL A 357 14.78 6.20 25.75
CA VAL A 357 14.00 6.66 26.91
C VAL A 357 13.16 7.89 26.57
N ASP A 358 13.70 8.80 25.77
CA ASP A 358 13.06 10.08 25.47
C ASP A 358 12.02 10.02 24.33
N SER A 359 12.10 9.05 23.41
CA SER A 359 11.44 9.14 22.10
C SER A 359 10.86 7.84 21.51
N SER A 360 11.10 6.67 22.12
CA SER A 360 10.70 5.38 21.51
C SER A 360 9.18 5.19 21.36
N ASP A 361 8.40 5.48 22.40
CA ASP A 361 6.93 5.34 22.39
C ASP A 361 6.28 6.24 21.32
N GLN A 362 6.75 7.49 21.23
CA GLN A 362 6.28 8.44 20.21
C GLN A 362 6.65 7.99 18.80
N LEU A 363 7.84 7.41 18.62
CA LEU A 363 8.22 6.84 17.33
C LEU A 363 7.28 5.70 16.91
N ILE A 364 7.02 4.75 17.80
CA ILE A 364 6.16 3.58 17.51
C ILE A 364 4.77 4.04 17.06
N LYS A 365 4.15 4.97 17.81
CA LYS A 365 2.86 5.59 17.44
C LYS A 365 2.96 6.35 16.11
N GLY A 366 4.04 7.10 15.93
CA GLY A 366 4.30 7.87 14.72
C GLY A 366 4.47 7.03 13.44
N LEU A 367 5.04 5.83 13.55
CA LEU A 367 5.15 4.90 12.42
C LEU A 367 3.77 4.42 11.94
N TYR A 368 2.81 4.31 12.85
CA TYR A 368 1.43 3.99 12.49
C TYR A 368 0.76 5.15 11.71
N THR A 369 1.02 6.41 12.08
CA THR A 369 0.55 7.58 11.33
C THR A 369 1.01 7.55 9.86
N ILE A 370 2.24 7.12 9.58
CA ILE A 370 2.73 6.94 8.19
C ILE A 370 1.83 5.96 7.43
N SER A 371 1.45 4.86 8.08
CA SER A 371 0.60 3.82 7.50
C SER A 371 -0.81 4.35 7.18
N GLN A 372 -1.35 5.21 8.06
CA GLN A 372 -2.64 5.88 7.82
C GLN A 372 -2.56 6.85 6.63
N PHE A 373 -1.46 7.59 6.47
CA PHE A 373 -1.25 8.42 5.29
C PHE A 373 -1.08 7.61 4.00
N GLU A 374 -0.40 6.45 4.02
CA GLU A 374 -0.30 5.59 2.84
C GLU A 374 -1.67 5.12 2.33
N GLU A 375 -2.55 4.72 3.25
CA GLU A 375 -3.92 4.32 2.96
C GLU A 375 -4.72 5.48 2.34
N LEU A 376 -4.74 6.66 2.98
CA LEU A 376 -5.43 7.81 2.41
C LEU A 376 -4.83 8.32 1.09
N ILE A 377 -3.50 8.29 0.94
CA ILE A 377 -2.82 8.65 -0.32
C ILE A 377 -3.21 7.67 -1.43
N SER A 378 -3.46 6.40 -1.11
CA SER A 378 -3.95 5.41 -2.06
C SER A 378 -5.30 5.84 -2.66
N PHE A 379 -6.25 6.24 -1.80
CA PHE A 379 -7.55 6.76 -2.24
C PHE A 379 -7.48 8.14 -2.88
N ALA A 380 -6.62 9.04 -2.39
CA ALA A 380 -6.44 10.38 -2.96
C ALA A 380 -5.80 10.33 -4.36
N THR A 381 -4.87 9.40 -4.58
CA THR A 381 -4.28 9.14 -5.91
C THR A 381 -5.31 8.52 -6.84
N PHE A 382 -6.13 7.59 -6.35
CA PHE A 382 -7.24 7.03 -7.12
C PHE A 382 -8.21 8.12 -7.56
N ASN A 383 -8.63 9.00 -6.65
CA ASN A 383 -9.47 10.17 -6.95
C ASN A 383 -8.83 11.13 -7.95
N TYR A 384 -7.53 11.41 -7.80
CA TYR A 384 -6.81 12.31 -8.72
C TYR A 384 -6.72 11.73 -10.14
N ASN A 385 -6.44 10.42 -10.27
CA ASN A 385 -6.28 9.77 -11.57
C ASN A 385 -7.60 9.52 -12.30
N GLU A 386 -8.73 9.57 -11.58
CA GLU A 386 -10.07 9.31 -12.11
C GLU A 386 -10.98 10.52 -11.83
N PRO A 387 -10.78 11.66 -12.52
CA PRO A 387 -11.43 12.93 -12.20
C PRO A 387 -12.95 12.95 -12.42
N GLU A 388 -13.50 11.95 -13.09
CA GLU A 388 -14.95 11.81 -13.33
C GLU A 388 -15.69 11.09 -12.20
N LEU A 389 -14.96 10.46 -11.26
CA LEU A 389 -15.58 9.82 -10.10
C LEU A 389 -16.15 10.87 -9.15
N THR A 390 -17.18 10.48 -8.41
CA THR A 390 -17.88 11.40 -7.50
C THR A 390 -17.90 10.85 -6.09
N PHE A 391 -17.84 11.72 -5.10
CA PHE A 391 -18.02 11.29 -3.71
C PHE A 391 -19.50 11.03 -3.43
N PRO A 392 -19.85 9.85 -2.89
CA PRO A 392 -21.25 9.49 -2.64
C PRO A 392 -21.81 10.24 -1.44
N VAL A 393 -23.11 10.51 -1.46
CA VAL A 393 -23.85 11.05 -0.32
C VAL A 393 -24.27 9.90 0.60
N ILE A 394 -23.80 9.92 1.85
CA ILE A 394 -24.18 8.90 2.84
C ILE A 394 -25.54 9.25 3.44
N SER A 395 -26.44 8.26 3.48
CA SER A 395 -27.82 8.39 3.98
C SER A 395 -28.00 7.67 5.30
N ASP A 396 -28.63 8.32 6.27
CA ASP A 396 -28.97 7.72 7.57
C ASP A 396 -30.22 6.81 7.51
N THR A 397 -31.00 6.93 6.44
CA THR A 397 -32.21 6.12 6.19
C THR A 397 -32.00 5.20 5.00
N PHE A 398 -32.71 4.07 4.97
CA PHE A 398 -32.73 3.11 3.86
C PHE A 398 -32.82 3.82 2.51
N HIS A 399 -31.72 3.81 1.76
CA HIS A 399 -31.62 4.49 0.48
C HIS A 399 -30.52 3.86 -0.36
N PHE A 400 -30.79 3.67 -1.64
CA PHE A 400 -29.75 3.50 -2.66
C PHE A 400 -30.26 4.12 -3.94
N GLU A 401 -29.51 5.05 -4.49
CA GLU A 401 -29.78 5.70 -5.77
C GLU A 401 -28.45 5.95 -6.43
N ALA A 402 -28.29 5.49 -7.67
CA ALA A 402 -27.10 5.74 -8.47
C ALA A 402 -27.49 6.11 -9.91
N LYS A 403 -26.88 7.17 -10.43
CA LYS A 403 -27.08 7.64 -11.82
C LYS A 403 -25.79 7.47 -12.59
N GLU A 404 -25.90 6.92 -13.80
CA GLU A 404 -24.75 6.62 -14.65
C GLU A 404 -23.66 5.81 -13.89
N LEU A 405 -24.08 4.81 -13.13
CA LEU A 405 -23.25 3.87 -12.38
C LEU A 405 -22.50 2.93 -13.35
N GLY A 406 -21.18 2.89 -13.24
CA GLY A 406 -20.30 2.03 -14.04
C GLY A 406 -19.34 1.22 -13.17
N HIS A 407 -18.73 0.19 -13.75
CA HIS A 407 -17.76 -0.65 -13.06
C HIS A 407 -16.36 0.02 -13.09
N PRO A 408 -15.71 0.30 -11.94
CA PRO A 408 -14.44 1.03 -11.90
C PRO A 408 -13.30 0.29 -12.61
N LEU A 409 -13.31 -1.05 -12.58
CA LEU A 409 -12.29 -1.89 -13.22
C LEU A 409 -12.49 -2.10 -14.74
N ILE A 410 -13.61 -1.64 -15.31
CA ILE A 410 -13.82 -1.68 -16.77
C ILE A 410 -13.29 -0.38 -17.36
N ALA A 411 -12.42 -0.47 -18.37
CA ALA A 411 -11.88 0.70 -19.06
C ALA A 411 -13.01 1.61 -19.57
N GLU A 412 -12.86 2.91 -19.38
CA GLU A 412 -13.86 3.95 -19.68
C GLU A 412 -14.43 3.83 -21.10
N SER A 413 -13.57 3.60 -22.09
CA SER A 413 -13.96 3.43 -23.51
C SER A 413 -14.86 2.22 -23.80
N LYS A 414 -14.92 1.25 -22.88
CA LYS A 414 -15.77 0.04 -22.97
C LYS A 414 -16.86 0.01 -21.91
N ARG A 415 -16.90 0.99 -21.01
CA ARG A 415 -17.75 0.99 -19.82
C ARG A 415 -19.16 1.45 -20.19
N ILE A 416 -20.14 0.58 -19.99
CA ILE A 416 -21.55 0.96 -20.09
C ILE A 416 -22.08 1.31 -18.70
N VAL A 417 -22.66 2.50 -18.58
CA VAL A 417 -23.22 3.02 -17.33
C VAL A 417 -24.73 2.76 -17.21
N ASN A 418 -25.23 2.55 -16.00
CA ASN A 418 -26.62 2.23 -15.71
C ASN A 418 -27.18 3.11 -14.58
N THR A 419 -28.49 3.35 -14.56
CA THR A 419 -29.16 4.08 -13.47
C THR A 419 -30.04 3.09 -12.71
N TYR A 420 -30.00 3.14 -11.38
CA TYR A 420 -30.74 2.22 -10.53
C TYR A 420 -30.99 2.83 -9.16
N ASN A 421 -32.14 2.52 -8.56
CA ASN A 421 -32.50 2.94 -7.22
C ASN A 421 -33.36 1.91 -6.51
N PHE A 422 -33.25 1.84 -5.18
CA PHE A 422 -34.21 1.15 -4.34
C PHE A 422 -35.57 1.85 -4.36
N ASP A 423 -36.62 1.08 -4.07
CA ASP A 423 -37.92 1.64 -3.71
C ASP A 423 -37.85 2.23 -2.29
N SER A 424 -38.90 2.94 -1.87
CA SER A 424 -39.09 3.48 -0.53
C SER A 424 -39.02 2.43 0.60
N LYS A 425 -39.19 1.15 0.27
CA LYS A 425 -39.10 0.01 1.19
C LYS A 425 -38.23 -1.08 0.58
N PRO A 426 -37.64 -1.98 1.39
CA PRO A 426 -36.88 -3.11 0.88
C PRO A 426 -37.70 -3.99 -0.06
N THR A 427 -37.18 -4.23 -1.26
CA THR A 427 -37.76 -5.11 -2.29
C THR A 427 -36.77 -6.20 -2.69
N VAL A 428 -37.29 -7.26 -3.30
CA VAL A 428 -36.50 -8.21 -4.09
C VAL A 428 -36.60 -7.82 -5.55
N ASP A 429 -35.49 -7.39 -6.11
CA ASP A 429 -35.37 -6.96 -7.50
C ASP A 429 -34.81 -8.10 -8.34
N ILE A 430 -35.67 -8.68 -9.18
CA ILE A 430 -35.34 -9.81 -10.04
C ILE A 430 -34.79 -9.26 -11.36
N VAL A 431 -33.54 -9.58 -11.67
CA VAL A 431 -32.83 -9.15 -12.88
C VAL A 431 -32.77 -10.33 -13.86
N THR A 432 -33.56 -10.27 -14.92
CA THR A 432 -33.66 -11.31 -15.95
C THR A 432 -32.85 -10.97 -17.21
N GLY A 433 -32.61 -11.96 -18.07
CA GLY A 433 -31.91 -11.77 -19.35
C GLY A 433 -30.98 -12.93 -19.70
N SER A 434 -30.45 -12.95 -20.91
CA SER A 434 -29.59 -14.05 -21.37
C SER A 434 -28.26 -14.11 -20.62
N ASN A 435 -27.58 -15.27 -20.73
CA ASN A 435 -26.16 -15.31 -20.41
C ASN A 435 -25.43 -14.31 -21.30
N MET A 436 -24.37 -13.70 -20.77
CA MET A 436 -23.56 -12.66 -21.43
C MET A 436 -24.24 -11.28 -21.59
N ALA A 437 -25.51 -11.10 -21.21
CA ALA A 437 -26.22 -9.81 -21.33
C ALA A 437 -25.80 -8.73 -20.30
N GLY A 438 -24.95 -9.07 -19.32
CA GLY A 438 -24.40 -8.11 -18.35
C GLY A 438 -24.97 -8.16 -16.93
N LYS A 439 -25.87 -9.10 -16.61
CA LYS A 439 -26.48 -9.25 -15.27
C LYS A 439 -25.45 -9.30 -14.13
N SER A 440 -24.52 -10.25 -14.18
CA SER A 440 -23.46 -10.43 -13.18
C SER A 440 -22.57 -9.18 -13.06
N THR A 441 -22.25 -8.57 -14.20
CA THR A 441 -21.46 -7.33 -14.26
C THR A 441 -22.17 -6.19 -13.55
N PHE A 442 -23.49 -6.05 -13.72
CA PHE A 442 -24.28 -5.03 -13.03
C PHE A 442 -24.33 -5.26 -11.51
N LEU A 443 -24.54 -6.49 -11.05
CA LEU A 443 -24.51 -6.80 -9.61
C LEU A 443 -23.14 -6.48 -9.00
N ARG A 444 -22.05 -6.86 -9.68
CA ARG A 444 -20.69 -6.49 -9.24
C ARG A 444 -20.47 -4.99 -9.26
N THR A 445 -21.00 -4.30 -10.28
CA THR A 445 -20.94 -2.84 -10.40
C THR A 445 -21.61 -2.16 -9.21
N ALA A 446 -22.80 -2.61 -8.80
CA ALA A 446 -23.46 -2.09 -7.60
C ALA A 446 -22.64 -2.37 -6.34
N GLY A 447 -22.24 -3.63 -6.13
CA GLY A 447 -21.49 -4.05 -4.94
C GLY A 447 -20.15 -3.34 -4.78
N ILE A 448 -19.33 -3.27 -5.84
CA ILE A 448 -17.99 -2.66 -5.78
C ILE A 448 -18.04 -1.15 -5.53
N ASN A 449 -19.06 -0.46 -6.05
CA ASN A 449 -19.27 0.97 -5.78
C ASN A 449 -19.79 1.21 -4.36
N MET A 450 -20.58 0.28 -3.79
CA MET A 450 -20.92 0.34 -2.37
C MET A 450 -19.69 0.13 -1.48
N VAL A 451 -18.81 -0.83 -1.82
CA VAL A 451 -17.53 -1.01 -1.10
C VAL A 451 -16.72 0.30 -1.13
N LEU A 452 -16.53 0.91 -2.30
CA LEU A 452 -15.87 2.22 -2.43
C LEU A 452 -16.54 3.29 -1.56
N ALA A 453 -17.87 3.40 -1.60
CA ALA A 453 -18.62 4.35 -0.80
C ALA A 453 -18.40 4.13 0.70
N PHE A 454 -18.40 2.89 1.16
CA PHE A 454 -18.26 2.53 2.57
C PHE A 454 -16.81 2.69 3.08
N SER A 455 -15.84 2.74 2.16
CA SER A 455 -14.46 3.12 2.47
C SER A 455 -14.24 4.65 2.48
N GLY A 456 -15.24 5.46 2.13
CA GLY A 456 -15.10 6.92 1.96
C GLY A 456 -14.43 7.35 0.64
N ALA A 457 -14.25 6.43 -0.31
CA ALA A 457 -13.66 6.69 -1.61
C ALA A 457 -14.68 7.31 -2.59
N PRO A 458 -14.21 7.95 -3.68
CA PRO A 458 -15.11 8.31 -4.77
C PRO A 458 -15.60 7.06 -5.50
N VAL A 459 -16.82 7.12 -6.03
CA VAL A 459 -17.49 6.03 -6.74
C VAL A 459 -17.55 6.31 -8.23
N CYS A 460 -17.61 5.23 -9.02
CA CYS A 460 -17.80 5.26 -10.47
C CYS A 460 -19.27 5.46 -10.82
N ALA A 461 -19.79 6.64 -10.50
CA ALA A 461 -21.12 7.10 -10.87
C ALA A 461 -21.11 8.62 -10.98
N LYS A 462 -22.01 9.17 -11.81
CA LYS A 462 -22.24 10.61 -11.86
C LYS A 462 -22.93 11.15 -10.60
N TYR A 463 -23.69 10.29 -9.94
CA TYR A 463 -24.31 10.58 -8.65
C TYR A 463 -24.57 9.26 -7.93
N MET A 464 -24.30 9.22 -6.63
CA MET A 464 -24.70 8.12 -5.77
C MET A 464 -25.11 8.65 -4.40
N LYS A 465 -26.26 8.17 -3.90
CA LYS A 465 -26.69 8.32 -2.51
C LYS A 465 -26.97 6.93 -1.95
N VAL A 466 -26.43 6.62 -0.78
CA VAL A 466 -26.48 5.24 -0.26
C VAL A 466 -26.46 5.23 1.27
N SER A 467 -27.28 4.36 1.88
CA SER A 467 -27.16 4.00 3.29
C SER A 467 -26.18 2.84 3.47
N ILE A 468 -25.64 2.68 4.67
CA ILE A 468 -24.65 1.63 4.95
C ILE A 468 -25.35 0.26 5.02
N PHE A 469 -24.81 -0.70 4.27
CA PHE A 469 -25.30 -2.07 4.22
C PHE A 469 -24.17 -3.07 4.48
N GLU A 470 -24.53 -4.21 5.05
CA GLU A 470 -23.66 -5.37 5.16
C GLU A 470 -23.92 -6.28 3.96
N ILE A 471 -23.03 -6.24 2.97
CA ILE A 471 -23.22 -6.88 1.67
C ILE A 471 -22.98 -8.40 1.80
N LEU A 472 -23.93 -9.19 1.35
CA LEU A 472 -23.88 -10.65 1.27
C LEU A 472 -24.00 -11.07 -0.19
N THR A 473 -23.02 -11.80 -0.72
CA THR A 473 -23.04 -12.19 -2.14
C THR A 473 -23.05 -13.70 -2.35
N TYR A 474 -23.71 -14.10 -3.43
CA TYR A 474 -23.62 -15.43 -4.02
C TYR A 474 -23.37 -15.26 -5.52
N MET A 475 -22.13 -15.39 -6.00
CA MET A 475 -21.85 -15.26 -7.44
C MET A 475 -20.86 -16.32 -7.96
N ARG A 476 -19.69 -16.45 -7.32
CA ARG A 476 -18.64 -17.39 -7.68
C ARG A 476 -18.47 -18.39 -6.55
N ILE A 477 -18.56 -19.66 -6.89
CA ILE A 477 -18.30 -20.75 -5.97
C ILE A 477 -17.05 -21.42 -6.49
N LYS A 478 -15.94 -21.23 -5.77
CA LYS A 478 -14.67 -21.89 -6.08
C LYS A 478 -14.74 -23.30 -5.54
N ASP A 479 -14.63 -24.27 -6.43
CA ASP A 479 -14.57 -25.68 -6.08
C ASP A 479 -13.15 -26.10 -5.72
N SER A 480 -13.06 -27.01 -4.74
CA SER A 480 -11.89 -27.85 -4.56
C SER A 480 -11.99 -29.02 -5.54
N LEU A 481 -11.04 -29.14 -6.48
CA LEU A 481 -10.97 -30.21 -7.48
C LEU A 481 -11.03 -31.65 -6.92
N ASN A 482 -10.88 -31.83 -5.60
CA ASN A 482 -10.78 -33.14 -4.97
C ASN A 482 -12.11 -33.83 -4.62
N ASP A 483 -13.28 -33.20 -4.79
CA ASP A 483 -14.56 -33.86 -4.47
C ASP A 483 -15.68 -33.42 -5.45
N GLN A 484 -16.21 -34.34 -6.26
CA GLN A 484 -17.36 -34.06 -7.14
C GLN A 484 -18.68 -33.85 -6.35
N THR A 485 -18.71 -34.18 -5.05
CA THR A 485 -19.78 -33.84 -4.11
C THR A 485 -19.65 -32.42 -3.53
N SER A 486 -18.58 -31.69 -3.87
CA SER A 486 -18.21 -30.44 -3.20
C SER A 486 -18.95 -29.19 -3.71
N THR A 487 -19.28 -29.09 -5.01
CA THR A 487 -19.89 -27.86 -5.58
C THR A 487 -21.25 -27.56 -4.98
N PHE A 488 -22.20 -28.49 -5.08
CA PHE A 488 -23.56 -28.29 -4.54
C PHE A 488 -23.55 -28.07 -3.02
N LYS A 489 -22.67 -28.77 -2.29
CA LYS A 489 -22.50 -28.57 -0.85
C LYS A 489 -21.90 -27.19 -0.54
N ALA A 490 -20.95 -26.71 -1.33
CA ALA A 490 -20.40 -25.36 -1.20
C ALA A 490 -21.48 -24.31 -1.51
N GLU A 491 -22.32 -24.53 -2.52
CA GLU A 491 -23.51 -23.71 -2.80
C GLU A 491 -24.44 -23.63 -1.59
N LEU A 492 -24.79 -24.78 -1.00
CA LEU A 492 -25.65 -24.82 0.20
C LEU A 492 -25.00 -24.14 1.41
N ASN A 493 -23.69 -24.32 1.62
CA ASN A 493 -22.97 -23.66 2.70
C ASN A 493 -22.96 -22.14 2.52
N ARG A 494 -22.77 -21.65 1.29
CA ARG A 494 -22.84 -20.21 0.99
C ARG A 494 -24.24 -19.65 1.23
N LEU A 495 -25.29 -20.39 0.84
CA LEU A 495 -26.66 -20.00 1.14
C LEU A 495 -26.95 -19.97 2.64
N LYS A 496 -26.46 -20.95 3.38
CA LYS A 496 -26.59 -20.97 4.84
C LYS A 496 -25.93 -19.75 5.46
N MET A 497 -24.71 -19.40 5.04
CA MET A 497 -24.01 -18.20 5.49
C MET A 497 -24.82 -16.92 5.21
N ILE A 498 -25.42 -16.81 4.02
CA ILE A 498 -26.28 -15.66 3.67
C ILE A 498 -27.53 -15.62 4.55
N LEU A 499 -28.22 -16.73 4.75
CA LEU A 499 -29.43 -16.79 5.58
C LEU A 499 -29.14 -16.48 7.06
N GLU A 500 -28.00 -16.94 7.58
CA GLU A 500 -27.51 -16.59 8.91
C GLU A 500 -27.21 -15.09 9.00
N GLY A 501 -26.47 -14.53 8.04
CA GLY A 501 -26.19 -13.09 7.97
C GLY A 501 -27.46 -12.25 7.89
N VAL A 502 -28.42 -12.61 7.05
CA VAL A 502 -29.72 -11.93 6.97
C VAL A 502 -30.48 -11.95 8.31
N SER A 503 -30.24 -12.95 9.16
CA SER A 503 -30.91 -13.08 10.45
C SER A 503 -30.21 -12.34 11.59
N THR A 504 -28.90 -12.08 11.49
CA THR A 504 -28.07 -11.53 12.58
C THR A 504 -27.60 -10.10 12.33
N LEU A 505 -27.41 -9.72 11.06
CA LEU A 505 -26.88 -8.43 10.66
C LEU A 505 -27.95 -7.33 10.76
N ALA A 506 -27.53 -6.10 11.03
CA ALA A 506 -28.47 -5.00 11.25
C ALA A 506 -29.10 -4.50 9.95
N HIS A 507 -28.28 -4.40 8.90
CA HIS A 507 -28.68 -3.87 7.60
C HIS A 507 -28.15 -4.74 6.44
N PRO A 508 -28.58 -6.02 6.32
CA PRO A 508 -28.10 -6.89 5.27
C PRO A 508 -28.60 -6.44 3.88
N LEU A 509 -27.73 -6.55 2.87
CA LEU A 509 -28.07 -6.42 1.45
C LEU A 509 -27.59 -7.67 0.71
N VAL A 510 -28.47 -8.31 -0.05
CA VAL A 510 -28.12 -9.57 -0.72
C VAL A 510 -27.98 -9.38 -2.23
N LEU A 511 -26.86 -9.85 -2.80
CA LEU A 511 -26.61 -9.89 -4.24
C LEU A 511 -26.46 -11.36 -4.68
N ILE A 512 -27.42 -11.87 -5.46
CA ILE A 512 -27.41 -13.25 -5.95
C ILE A 512 -27.25 -13.25 -7.47
N ASP A 513 -26.28 -13.98 -7.98
CA ASP A 513 -26.09 -14.24 -9.41
C ASP A 513 -26.20 -15.73 -9.71
N GLU A 514 -27.40 -16.13 -10.15
CA GLU A 514 -27.75 -17.50 -10.56
C GLU A 514 -27.46 -18.54 -9.47
N MET A 515 -28.40 -18.66 -8.55
CA MET A 515 -28.37 -19.62 -7.46
C MET A 515 -28.62 -21.05 -7.91
N LEU A 516 -28.04 -22.05 -7.22
CA LEU A 516 -28.34 -23.47 -7.41
C LEU A 516 -28.06 -23.96 -8.85
N ARG A 517 -26.87 -23.68 -9.39
CA ARG A 517 -26.54 -24.02 -10.79
C ARG A 517 -26.33 -25.52 -10.99
N GLY A 518 -25.96 -26.25 -9.94
CA GLY A 518 -25.62 -27.67 -9.99
C GLY A 518 -26.80 -28.66 -9.86
N THR A 519 -28.06 -28.20 -9.93
CA THR A 519 -29.25 -29.06 -9.76
C THR A 519 -30.22 -28.97 -10.95
N ASN A 520 -31.26 -29.81 -10.96
CA ASN A 520 -32.28 -29.79 -12.01
C ASN A 520 -33.12 -28.49 -11.97
N SER A 521 -33.70 -28.12 -13.11
CA SER A 521 -34.41 -26.85 -13.27
C SER A 521 -35.58 -26.66 -12.30
N LYS A 522 -36.29 -27.73 -11.94
CA LYS A 522 -37.45 -27.68 -11.04
C LYS A 522 -37.02 -27.37 -9.60
N ASP A 523 -35.98 -28.03 -9.12
CA ASP A 523 -35.42 -27.80 -7.78
C ASP A 523 -34.78 -26.43 -7.68
N LYS A 524 -34.10 -25.98 -8.75
CA LYS A 524 -33.55 -24.62 -8.85
C LYS A 524 -34.66 -23.56 -8.73
N TYR A 525 -35.74 -23.68 -9.51
CA TYR A 525 -36.88 -22.76 -9.45
C TYR A 525 -37.49 -22.72 -8.05
N LEU A 526 -37.80 -23.90 -7.48
CA LEU A 526 -38.43 -23.99 -6.17
C LEU A 526 -37.54 -23.41 -5.06
N GLY A 527 -36.24 -23.75 -5.07
CA GLY A 527 -35.26 -23.22 -4.13
C GLY A 527 -35.12 -21.71 -4.22
N SER A 528 -35.04 -21.17 -5.45
CA SER A 528 -34.98 -19.71 -5.69
C SER A 528 -36.24 -18.99 -5.22
N LYS A 529 -37.42 -19.56 -5.51
CA LYS A 529 -38.70 -19.03 -5.06
C LYS A 529 -38.80 -18.99 -3.53
N VAL A 530 -38.40 -20.05 -2.85
CA VAL A 530 -38.39 -20.11 -1.38
C VAL A 530 -37.39 -19.09 -0.81
N PHE A 531 -36.21 -18.95 -1.42
CA PHE A 531 -35.23 -17.94 -1.00
C PHE A 531 -35.78 -16.52 -1.12
N ILE A 532 -36.36 -16.18 -2.27
CA ILE A 532 -37.01 -14.87 -2.50
C ILE A 532 -38.10 -14.61 -1.46
N GLN A 533 -38.94 -15.60 -1.16
CA GLN A 533 -39.97 -15.49 -0.12
C GLN A 533 -39.38 -15.19 1.26
N GLN A 534 -38.24 -15.80 1.60
CA GLN A 534 -37.55 -15.50 2.86
C GLN A 534 -37.02 -14.07 2.89
N MET A 535 -36.42 -13.57 1.80
CA MET A 535 -35.94 -12.19 1.73
C MET A 535 -37.09 -11.18 1.89
N ILE A 536 -38.24 -11.44 1.25
CA ILE A 536 -39.45 -10.63 1.41
C ILE A 536 -39.93 -10.63 2.86
N LEU A 537 -40.03 -11.82 3.48
CA LEU A 537 -40.49 -11.97 4.86
C LEU A 537 -39.59 -11.21 5.85
N ARG A 538 -38.28 -11.24 5.61
CA ARG A 538 -37.25 -10.57 6.43
C ARG A 538 -37.09 -9.09 6.09
N LYS A 539 -37.73 -8.59 5.03
CA LYS A 539 -37.59 -7.22 4.51
C LYS A 539 -36.14 -6.89 4.15
N THR A 540 -35.46 -7.84 3.52
CA THR A 540 -34.06 -7.71 3.11
C THR A 540 -33.99 -7.23 1.66
N PRO A 541 -33.38 -6.07 1.37
CA PRO A 541 -33.17 -5.64 0.00
C PRO A 541 -32.31 -6.68 -0.73
N THR A 542 -32.73 -7.09 -1.92
CA THR A 542 -32.07 -8.17 -2.66
C THR A 542 -32.04 -7.85 -4.16
N LEU A 543 -30.86 -7.92 -4.78
CA LEU A 543 -30.74 -8.01 -6.25
C LEU A 543 -30.53 -9.48 -6.62
N PHE A 544 -31.48 -10.05 -7.36
CA PHE A 544 -31.50 -11.46 -7.73
C PHE A 544 -31.39 -11.61 -9.25
N ALA A 545 -30.19 -11.85 -9.77
CA ALA A 545 -29.96 -12.13 -11.17
C ALA A 545 -30.23 -13.61 -11.51
N THR A 546 -31.02 -13.84 -12.55
CA THR A 546 -31.42 -15.19 -12.99
C THR A 546 -31.76 -15.24 -14.47
N HIS A 547 -31.65 -16.40 -15.08
CA HIS A 547 -32.20 -16.71 -16.40
C HIS A 547 -33.60 -17.31 -16.32
N ASP A 548 -34.06 -17.68 -15.14
CA ASP A 548 -35.38 -18.26 -14.93
C ASP A 548 -36.46 -17.17 -14.96
N LEU A 549 -37.12 -17.04 -16.10
CA LEU A 549 -38.17 -16.06 -16.32
C LEU A 549 -39.42 -16.31 -15.46
N GLN A 550 -39.66 -17.54 -15.02
CA GLN A 550 -40.83 -17.85 -14.18
C GLN A 550 -40.74 -17.17 -12.81
N LEU A 551 -39.52 -16.81 -12.36
CA LEU A 551 -39.35 -16.04 -11.13
C LEU A 551 -39.89 -14.61 -11.28
N SER A 552 -39.92 -14.04 -12.49
CA SER A 552 -40.46 -12.70 -12.73
C SER A 552 -41.98 -12.61 -12.47
N GLU A 553 -42.70 -13.73 -12.57
CA GLU A 553 -44.14 -13.82 -12.27
C GLU A 553 -44.44 -13.65 -10.77
N MET A 554 -43.42 -13.76 -9.89
CA MET A 554 -43.60 -13.55 -8.45
C MET A 554 -44.15 -12.16 -8.11
N ILE A 555 -43.95 -11.17 -8.99
CA ILE A 555 -44.51 -9.82 -8.82
C ILE A 555 -46.04 -9.80 -8.72
N GLU A 556 -46.73 -10.75 -9.35
CA GLU A 556 -48.19 -10.85 -9.33
C GLU A 556 -48.72 -11.16 -7.92
N LYS A 557 -47.98 -12.00 -7.18
CA LYS A 557 -48.33 -12.39 -5.81
C LYS A 557 -47.76 -11.44 -4.75
N TYR A 558 -46.62 -10.83 -5.02
CA TYR A 558 -45.87 -10.00 -4.08
C TYR A 558 -45.74 -8.56 -4.59
N SER A 559 -46.84 -7.99 -5.08
CA SER A 559 -46.89 -6.62 -5.61
C SER A 559 -46.40 -5.60 -4.59
N GLY A 560 -45.51 -4.69 -5.01
CA GLY A 560 -44.85 -3.69 -4.15
C GLY A 560 -43.72 -4.24 -3.27
N LEU A 561 -43.43 -5.54 -3.32
CA LEU A 561 -42.30 -6.19 -2.62
C LEU A 561 -41.32 -6.86 -3.58
N VAL A 562 -41.74 -7.13 -4.81
CA VAL A 562 -40.90 -7.63 -5.91
C VAL A 562 -40.92 -6.62 -7.04
N ARG A 563 -39.76 -6.37 -7.65
CA ARG A 563 -39.62 -5.56 -8.87
C ARG A 563 -38.87 -6.35 -9.93
N ASN A 564 -39.21 -6.16 -11.19
CA ASN A 564 -38.55 -6.84 -12.30
C ASN A 564 -37.70 -5.87 -13.09
N TYR A 565 -36.51 -6.32 -13.44
CA TYR A 565 -35.60 -5.68 -14.38
C TYR A 565 -35.08 -6.70 -15.37
N HIS A 566 -34.54 -6.22 -16.49
CA HIS A 566 -33.93 -7.09 -17.49
C HIS A 566 -32.80 -6.44 -18.26
N PHE A 567 -32.01 -7.30 -18.91
CA PHE A 567 -31.10 -6.97 -20.00
C PHE A 567 -31.57 -7.69 -21.27
N ASP A 568 -31.57 -6.97 -22.40
CA ASP A 568 -31.99 -7.52 -23.68
C ASP A 568 -30.81 -7.80 -24.63
N ILE A 569 -31.11 -8.60 -25.65
CA ILE A 569 -30.29 -8.77 -26.85
C ILE A 569 -30.89 -7.88 -27.93
N GLN A 570 -30.09 -7.01 -28.54
CA GLN A 570 -30.50 -6.28 -29.74
C GLN A 570 -30.00 -7.02 -30.98
N LEU A 571 -30.88 -7.14 -31.99
CA LEU A 571 -30.52 -7.63 -33.31
C LEU A 571 -30.26 -6.43 -34.20
N ALA A 572 -29.00 -6.19 -34.53
CA ALA A 572 -28.60 -5.15 -35.48
C ALA A 572 -27.85 -5.82 -36.63
N GLU A 573 -28.29 -5.60 -37.87
CA GLU A 573 -27.61 -6.07 -39.09
C GLU A 573 -27.40 -7.59 -39.19
N GLY A 574 -28.17 -8.39 -38.43
CA GLY A 574 -28.03 -9.85 -38.39
C GLY A 574 -27.01 -10.35 -37.37
N GLU A 575 -26.33 -9.44 -36.65
CA GLU A 575 -25.44 -9.77 -35.52
C GLU A 575 -26.14 -9.52 -34.18
N MET A 576 -25.89 -10.39 -33.20
CA MET A 576 -26.35 -10.17 -31.82
C MET A 576 -25.48 -9.16 -31.10
N ASN A 577 -26.06 -8.01 -30.77
CA ASN A 577 -25.41 -6.97 -29.99
C ASN A 577 -26.05 -6.83 -28.61
N PHE A 578 -25.22 -6.73 -27.57
CA PHE A 578 -25.67 -6.50 -26.20
C PHE A 578 -25.46 -5.04 -25.85
N ASP A 579 -26.55 -4.31 -25.55
CA ASP A 579 -26.45 -2.90 -25.16
C ASP A 579 -25.95 -2.72 -23.71
N TYR A 580 -25.97 -3.80 -22.91
CA TYR A 580 -25.61 -3.83 -21.50
C TYR A 580 -26.36 -2.80 -20.65
N LYS A 581 -27.59 -2.44 -21.04
CA LYS A 581 -28.46 -1.50 -20.31
C LYS A 581 -29.51 -2.23 -19.48
N LEU A 582 -29.58 -1.87 -18.20
CA LEU A 582 -30.64 -2.30 -17.30
C LEU A 582 -31.95 -1.60 -17.67
N LYS A 583 -33.02 -2.37 -17.86
CA LYS A 583 -34.36 -1.88 -18.20
C LYS A 583 -35.37 -2.38 -17.18
N GLU A 584 -36.40 -1.59 -16.92
CA GLU A 584 -37.50 -1.98 -16.02
C GLU A 584 -38.47 -2.97 -16.69
N GLY A 585 -39.03 -3.87 -15.90
CA GLY A 585 -39.96 -4.91 -16.34
C GLY A 585 -39.30 -6.28 -16.54
N ALA A 586 -40.13 -7.29 -16.76
CA ALA A 586 -39.65 -8.65 -17.07
C ALA A 586 -39.15 -8.74 -18.52
N CYS A 587 -38.10 -9.54 -18.74
CA CYS A 587 -37.61 -9.83 -20.09
C CYS A 587 -38.69 -10.60 -20.89
N LYS A 588 -39.02 -10.12 -22.08
CA LYS A 588 -40.06 -10.74 -22.94
C LYS A 588 -39.49 -11.69 -24.00
N THR A 589 -38.18 -11.66 -24.25
CA THR A 589 -37.55 -12.34 -25.39
C THR A 589 -36.24 -13.01 -24.98
N PHE A 590 -36.22 -14.34 -24.98
CA PHE A 590 -35.03 -15.15 -24.71
C PHE A 590 -34.68 -15.94 -25.97
N ASN A 591 -33.99 -15.30 -26.91
CA ASN A 591 -33.69 -15.93 -28.19
C ASN A 591 -32.42 -16.79 -28.13
N ALA A 592 -32.41 -17.80 -27.24
CA ALA A 592 -31.34 -18.82 -27.22
C ALA A 592 -31.22 -19.55 -28.57
N ALA A 593 -32.33 -19.68 -29.30
CA ALA A 593 -32.35 -20.20 -30.67
C ALA A 593 -31.57 -19.31 -31.67
N LEU A 594 -31.53 -17.98 -31.47
CA LEU A 594 -30.68 -17.10 -32.28
C LEU A 594 -29.20 -17.19 -31.89
N LEU A 595 -28.89 -17.30 -30.58
CA LEU A 595 -27.52 -17.58 -30.10
C LEU A 595 -26.94 -18.85 -30.73
N LEU A 596 -27.74 -19.91 -30.80
CA LEU A 596 -27.33 -21.19 -31.39
C LEU A 596 -27.23 -21.11 -32.93
N LYS A 597 -28.12 -20.36 -33.59
CA LYS A 597 -28.10 -20.16 -35.05
C LYS A 597 -26.83 -19.44 -35.53
N GLU A 598 -26.31 -18.47 -34.77
CA GLU A 598 -25.06 -17.76 -35.14
C GLU A 598 -23.81 -18.63 -35.03
N ILE A 599 -23.73 -19.54 -34.05
CA ILE A 599 -22.62 -20.49 -33.93
C ILE A 599 -22.74 -21.66 -34.93
N GLY A 600 -23.68 -21.58 -35.88
CA GLY A 600 -23.90 -22.56 -36.95
C GLY A 600 -24.79 -23.74 -36.56
N LEU A 601 -25.45 -23.69 -35.40
CA LEU A 601 -26.39 -24.72 -34.95
C LEU A 601 -27.83 -24.26 -35.22
N SER A 602 -28.37 -24.58 -36.39
CA SER A 602 -29.77 -24.36 -36.70
C SER A 602 -30.64 -25.46 -36.08
N PHE A 603 -31.67 -25.07 -35.31
CA PHE A 603 -32.71 -26.01 -34.89
C PHE A 603 -33.52 -26.47 -36.10
N ASN A 604 -33.74 -27.79 -36.20
CA ASN A 604 -34.74 -28.34 -37.11
C ASN A 604 -36.13 -28.14 -36.46
N PRO A 605 -37.05 -27.39 -37.08
CA PRO A 605 -38.32 -27.01 -36.44
C PRO A 605 -39.19 -28.20 -36.02
N GLU A 606 -38.96 -29.39 -36.58
CA GLU A 606 -39.73 -30.61 -36.31
C GLU A 606 -39.36 -31.31 -34.98
N GLU A 607 -38.24 -30.95 -34.34
CA GLU A 607 -37.80 -31.59 -33.08
C GLU A 607 -38.21 -30.81 -31.81
N ALA A 608 -38.83 -29.64 -31.94
CA ALA A 608 -39.16 -28.75 -30.81
C ALA A 608 -40.54 -29.01 -30.15
N GLU A 609 -41.33 -29.96 -30.67
CA GLU A 609 -42.66 -30.33 -30.14
C GLU A 609 -42.73 -31.75 -29.51
N ALA A 610 -41.59 -32.39 -29.28
CA ALA A 610 -41.49 -33.64 -28.51
C ALA A 610 -40.94 -33.38 -27.10
#